data_AF-A0A540W482-F1
#
_entry.id   AF-A0A540W482-F1
#
_cell.length_a   1.000
_cell.length_b   1.000
_cell.length_c   1.000
_cell.angle_alpha   90.00
_cell.angle_beta   90.00
_cell.angle_gamma   90.00
#
_symmetry.space_group_name_H-M   'P 1'
#
loop_
_entity.id
_entity.type
_entity.pdbx_description
1 polymer ?
#
loop_
_entity_poly.entity_id
_entity_poly.type
_entity_poly.pdbx_seq_one_letter_code
_entity_poly.pdbx_strand_id
1 'polypeptide(L)'
;MNHVEAYIAKADCDPNLPDGPQWDPTTQAVEYTFSQTAKTKIIYDDGGLKLVPWDTALRHVQSCGQPDKFPTPKGEECMGNFYDVVVNSNKQITELTQLYHV
;
A
#
# COMPACT_ATOMS: atom_id res chain seq x y z
N MET A 1 14.29 4.89 11.26
CA MET A 1 13.87 4.62 9.86
C MET A 1 12.95 3.43 9.90
N ASN A 2 11.82 3.47 9.20
CA ASN A 2 10.89 2.34 9.16
C ASN A 2 11.35 1.40 8.04
N HIS A 3 11.69 0.17 8.43
CA HIS A 3 12.12 -0.90 7.52
C HIS A 3 10.92 -1.80 7.25
N VAL A 4 10.70 -2.15 5.99
CA VAL A 4 9.63 -3.08 5.59
C VAL A 4 10.28 -4.27 4.91
N GLU A 5 10.06 -5.46 5.44
CA GLU A 5 10.43 -6.72 4.80
C GLU A 5 9.23 -7.26 4.04
N ALA A 6 9.39 -7.52 2.75
CA ALA A 6 8.36 -8.14 1.94
C ALA A 6 8.96 -9.26 1.07
N TYR A 7 8.18 -10.32 0.86
CA TYR A 7 8.52 -11.36 -0.10
C TYR A 7 7.97 -10.95 -1.46
N ILE A 8 8.83 -10.93 -2.47
CA ILE A 8 8.38 -10.64 -3.83
C ILE A 8 7.50 -11.81 -4.29
N ALA A 9 6.25 -11.55 -4.66
CA ALA A 9 5.42 -12.57 -5.30
C ALA A 9 5.66 -12.53 -6.81
N LYS A 10 5.82 -13.71 -7.42
CA LYS A 10 5.82 -13.86 -8.88
C LYS A 10 4.45 -14.38 -9.30
N ALA A 11 3.87 -13.76 -10.32
CA ALA A 11 2.71 -14.32 -10.99
C ALA A 11 3.16 -15.50 -11.84
N ASP A 12 2.65 -16.68 -11.54
CA ASP A 12 2.63 -17.82 -12.45
C ASP A 12 1.37 -17.72 -13.31
N CYS A 13 1.58 -17.62 -14.61
CA CYS A 13 0.53 -17.47 -15.61
C CYS A 13 0.44 -18.69 -16.54
N ASP A 14 0.91 -19.87 -16.11
CA ASP A 14 0.79 -21.09 -16.92
C ASP A 14 -0.69 -21.37 -17.24
N PRO A 15 -1.07 -21.46 -18.54
CA PRO A 15 -2.45 -21.68 -18.96
C PRO A 15 -3.01 -23.04 -18.53
N ASN A 16 -2.19 -23.97 -18.03
CA ASN A 16 -2.62 -25.26 -17.52
C ASN A 16 -2.90 -25.27 -16.01
N LEU A 17 -2.73 -24.13 -15.32
CA LEU A 17 -3.08 -24.04 -13.91
C LEU A 17 -4.60 -24.22 -13.75
N PRO A 18 -5.05 -25.12 -12.86
CA PRO A 18 -6.46 -25.46 -12.72
C PRO A 18 -7.32 -24.27 -12.26
N ASP A 19 -6.73 -23.36 -11.49
CA ASP A 19 -7.41 -22.22 -10.87
C ASP A 19 -7.03 -20.87 -11.51
N GLY A 20 -6.33 -20.88 -12.66
CA GLY A 20 -5.82 -19.68 -13.32
C GLY A 20 -4.52 -19.16 -12.70
N PRO A 21 -4.19 -17.86 -12.89
CA PRO A 21 -2.92 -17.31 -12.43
C PRO A 21 -2.74 -17.40 -10.92
N GLN A 22 -1.60 -17.93 -10.49
CA GLN A 22 -1.23 -18.06 -9.08
C GLN A 22 -0.11 -17.07 -8.72
N TRP A 23 -0.07 -16.64 -7.46
CA TRP A 23 1.01 -15.80 -6.94
C TRP A 23 1.87 -16.58 -5.96
N ASP A 24 3.13 -16.83 -6.33
CA ASP A 24 4.08 -17.55 -5.48
C ASP A 24 5.11 -16.60 -4.88
N PRO A 25 5.20 -16.49 -3.54
CA PRO A 25 6.21 -15.67 -2.89
C PRO A 25 7.61 -16.29 -3.08
N THR A 26 8.59 -15.44 -3.35
CA THR A 26 10.01 -15.83 -3.32
C THR A 26 10.42 -16.22 -1.91
N THR A 27 11.40 -17.11 -1.77
CA THR A 27 11.90 -17.54 -0.45
C THR A 27 12.73 -16.50 0.28
N GLN A 28 13.18 -15.45 -0.41
CA GLN A 28 14.00 -14.39 0.18
C GLN A 28 13.16 -13.13 0.41
N ALA A 29 13.14 -12.66 1.66
CA ALA A 29 12.60 -11.35 1.98
C ALA A 29 13.51 -10.25 1.40
N VAL A 30 12.90 -9.23 0.82
CA VAL A 30 13.57 -8.02 0.37
C VAL A 30 13.23 -6.89 1.32
N GLU A 31 14.26 -6.19 1.75
CA GLU A 31 14.12 -5.02 2.61
C GLU A 31 13.91 -3.75 1.76
N TYR A 32 12.93 -2.96 2.16
CA TYR A 32 12.59 -1.67 1.55
C TYR A 32 12.66 -0.56 2.59
N THR A 33 13.04 0.64 2.13
CA THR A 33 13.06 1.85 2.96
C THR A 33 12.21 2.94 2.32
N PHE A 34 11.64 3.84 3.13
CA PHE A 34 10.98 5.02 2.58
C PHE A 34 12.00 6.06 2.10
N SER A 35 11.82 6.59 0.90
CA SER A 35 12.55 7.78 0.46
C SER A 35 12.19 8.97 1.36
N GLN A 36 13.17 9.83 1.66
CA GLN A 36 12.92 11.08 2.39
C GLN A 36 12.02 12.04 1.61
N THR A 37 11.90 11.85 0.30
CA THR A 37 11.06 12.64 -0.61
C THR A 37 9.85 11.86 -1.12
N ALA A 38 9.51 10.74 -0.48
CA ALA A 38 8.37 9.92 -0.87
C ALA A 38 7.08 10.74 -0.85
N LYS A 39 6.24 10.53 -1.87
CA LYS A 39 4.93 11.18 -1.97
C LYS A 39 3.85 10.24 -1.46
N THR A 40 2.93 10.77 -0.68
CA THR A 40 1.75 10.04 -0.22
C THR A 40 0.49 10.65 -0.82
N LYS A 41 -0.38 9.78 -1.34
CA LYS A 41 -1.59 10.15 -2.05
C LYS A 41 -2.78 9.36 -1.52
N ILE A 42 -3.94 10.00 -1.49
CA ILE A 42 -5.22 9.34 -1.24
C ILE A 42 -6.14 9.66 -2.41
N ILE A 43 -6.76 8.63 -2.97
CA ILE A 43 -7.85 8.75 -3.93
C ILE A 43 -9.15 8.59 -3.15
N TYR A 44 -9.93 9.65 -3.13
CA TYR A 44 -11.30 9.64 -2.61
C TYR A 44 -12.27 9.38 -3.76
N ASP A 45 -13.28 8.53 -3.55
CA ASP A 45 -14.23 8.15 -4.61
C ASP A 45 -14.96 9.35 -5.23
N ASP A 46 -15.30 10.34 -4.41
CA ASP A 46 -16.01 11.56 -4.76
C ASP A 46 -15.09 12.79 -4.90
N GLY A 47 -13.95 12.78 -4.20
CA GLY A 47 -13.04 13.92 -4.06
C GLY A 47 -11.79 13.85 -4.94
N GLY A 48 -11.58 12.75 -5.66
CA GLY A 48 -10.41 12.53 -6.51
C GLY A 48 -9.08 12.39 -5.73
N LEU A 49 -7.97 12.54 -6.44
CA LEU A 49 -6.63 12.34 -5.88
C LEU A 49 -6.15 13.57 -5.09
N LYS A 50 -5.76 13.35 -3.83
CA LYS A 50 -5.15 14.34 -2.96
C LYS A 50 -3.75 13.91 -2.54
N LEU A 51 -2.78 14.83 -2.63
CA LEU A 51 -1.49 14.67 -1.97
C LEU A 51 -1.66 14.99 -0.48
N VAL A 52 -1.17 14.10 0.37
CA VAL A 52 -1.26 14.25 1.82
C VAL A 52 0.10 14.10 2.48
N PRO A 53 0.33 14.66 3.68
CA PRO A 53 1.53 14.37 4.47
C PRO A 53 1.62 12.89 4.86
N TRP A 54 2.84 12.43 5.15
CA TRP A 54 3.09 11.06 5.61
C TRP A 54 2.26 10.70 6.86
N ASP A 55 2.17 11.60 7.82
CA ASP A 55 1.44 11.33 9.07
C ASP A 55 -0.06 11.08 8.82
N THR A 56 -0.65 11.76 7.84
CA THR A 56 -2.03 11.51 7.40
C THR A 56 -2.15 10.14 6.75
N ALA A 57 -1.26 9.83 5.80
CA ALA A 57 -1.23 8.54 5.13
C ALA A 57 -1.00 7.37 6.10
N LEU A 58 -0.17 7.56 7.13
CA LEU A 58 0.10 6.56 8.16
C LEU A 58 -1.12 6.36 9.06
N ARG A 59 -1.81 7.44 9.45
CA ARG A 59 -3.07 7.34 10.20
C ARG A 59 -4.11 6.53 9.43
N HIS A 60 -4.21 6.74 8.13
CA HIS A 60 -5.07 5.99 7.22
C HIS A 60 -4.71 4.51 7.18
N VAL A 61 -3.44 4.15 6.95
CA VAL A 61 -3.00 2.73 6.99
C VAL A 61 -3.35 2.08 8.33
N GLN A 62 -3.09 2.79 9.43
CA GLN A 62 -3.38 2.31 10.78
C GLN A 62 -4.88 2.11 11.02
N SER A 63 -5.72 3.03 10.53
CA SER A 63 -7.16 2.94 10.67
C SER A 63 -7.77 1.81 9.85
N CYS A 64 -7.22 1.50 8.67
CA CYS A 64 -7.68 0.32 7.92
C CYS A 64 -7.35 -1.00 8.65
N GLY A 65 -6.16 -1.10 9.23
CA GLY A 65 -5.72 -2.34 9.88
C GLY A 65 -6.27 -2.52 11.30
N GLN A 66 -6.54 -1.43 12.01
CA GLN A 66 -7.02 -1.41 13.39
C GLN A 66 -8.00 -0.25 13.63
N PRO A 67 -9.18 -0.27 12.99
CA PRO A 67 -10.14 0.84 13.02
C PRO A 67 -10.59 1.22 14.44
N ASP A 68 -10.71 0.25 15.34
CA ASP A 68 -11.10 0.48 16.74
C ASP A 68 -10.04 1.27 17.53
N LYS A 69 -8.77 1.14 17.15
CA LYS A 69 -7.63 1.77 17.85
C LYS A 69 -7.23 3.09 17.20
N PHE A 70 -7.41 3.19 15.89
CA PHE A 70 -7.06 4.37 15.12
C PHE A 70 -8.29 4.74 14.28
N PRO A 71 -9.24 5.51 14.82
CA PRO A 71 -10.38 5.95 14.03
C PRO A 71 -9.88 6.79 12.84
N THR A 72 -10.45 6.56 11.66
CA THR A 72 -10.30 7.46 10.51
C THR A 72 -10.81 8.86 10.86
N PRO A 73 -10.31 9.91 10.18
CA PRO A 73 -10.99 11.20 10.17
C PRO A 73 -12.49 11.02 9.84
N LYS A 74 -13.34 11.81 10.49
CA LYS A 74 -14.80 11.64 10.42
C LYS A 74 -15.31 11.68 8.97
N GLY A 75 -16.02 10.63 8.56
CA GLY A 75 -16.56 10.45 7.21
C GLY A 75 -15.73 9.49 6.38
N GLU A 76 -14.44 9.33 6.67
CA GLU A 76 -13.58 8.51 5.81
C GLU A 76 -13.65 7.03 6.15
N GLU A 77 -13.83 6.18 5.14
CA GLU A 77 -13.86 4.71 5.27
C GLU A 77 -12.84 4.05 4.34
N CYS A 78 -12.19 2.99 4.86
CA CYS A 78 -11.16 2.27 4.12
C CYS A 78 -11.76 1.34 3.06
N MET A 79 -11.31 1.47 1.81
CA MET A 79 -11.65 0.52 0.75
C MET A 79 -10.71 -0.69 0.77
N GLY A 80 -10.82 -1.56 1.78
CA GLY A 80 -10.26 -2.92 1.71
C GLY A 80 -8.73 -3.06 1.72
N ASN A 81 -7.98 -2.11 2.32
CA ASN A 81 -6.51 -2.15 2.38
C ASN A 81 -5.81 -2.14 1.00
N PHE A 82 -6.38 -1.50 -0.01
CA PHE A 82 -5.70 -1.37 -1.30
C PHE A 82 -4.67 -0.25 -1.26
N TYR A 83 -3.43 -0.63 -1.55
CA TYR A 83 -2.29 0.27 -1.64
C TYR A 83 -1.56 0.05 -2.96
N ASP A 84 -1.28 1.13 -3.67
CA ASP A 84 -0.32 1.13 -4.78
C ASP A 84 1.00 1.73 -4.26
N VAL A 85 2.09 1.00 -4.45
CA VAL A 85 3.41 1.33 -3.90
C VAL A 85 4.43 1.34 -5.02
N VAL A 86 5.01 2.51 -5.27
CA VAL A 86 6.06 2.65 -6.28
C VAL A 86 7.41 2.57 -5.60
N VAL A 87 8.24 1.63 -6.06
CA VAL A 87 9.60 1.40 -5.57
C VAL A 87 10.62 1.68 -6.67
N ASN A 88 11.68 2.41 -6.34
CA ASN A 88 12.77 2.69 -7.28
C ASN A 88 13.83 1.57 -7.31
N SER A 89 14.82 1.69 -8.20
CA SER A 89 15.91 0.72 -8.35
C SER A 89 16.79 0.55 -7.10
N ASN A 90 16.76 1.51 -6.17
CA ASN A 90 17.50 1.45 -4.91
C ASN A 90 16.68 0.84 -3.77
N LYS A 91 15.56 0.17 -4.07
CA LYS A 91 14.64 -0.42 -3.09
C LYS A 91 14.02 0.62 -2.14
N GLN A 92 13.86 1.85 -2.62
CA GLN A 92 13.20 2.90 -1.86
C GLN A 92 11.76 3.07 -2.33
N ILE A 93 10.82 3.11 -1.39
CA ILE A 93 9.43 3.49 -1.64
C ILE A 93 9.43 5.00 -1.94
N THR A 94 9.06 5.35 -3.17
CA THR A 94 8.98 6.73 -3.65
C THR A 94 7.56 7.27 -3.70
N GLU A 95 6.57 6.39 -3.75
CA GLU A 95 5.16 6.76 -3.72
C GLU A 95 4.32 5.69 -3.02
N LEU A 96 3.32 6.15 -2.27
CA LEU A 96 2.26 5.32 -1.70
C LEU A 96 0.92 5.99 -2.00
N THR A 97 0.05 5.28 -2.72
CA THR A 97 -1.32 5.70 -3.01
C THR A 97 -2.30 4.78 -2.31
N GLN A 98 -3.33 5.36 -1.70
CA GLN A 98 -4.36 4.64 -0.95
C GLN A 98 -5.76 5.00 -1.47
N LEU A 99 -6.74 4.12 -1.27
CA LEU A 99 -8.14 4.33 -1.68
C LEU A 99 -9.07 4.45 -0.46
N TYR A 100 -9.85 5.52 -0.42
CA TYR A 100 -10.80 5.81 0.66
C TYR A 100 -12.15 6.29 0.13
N HIS A 101 -13.21 6.02 0.88
CA HIS A 101 -14.54 6.61 0.74
C HIS A 101 -14.69 7.78 1.75
N VAL A 102 -15.62 8.72 1.51
CA VAL A 102 -15.92 9.88 2.38
C VAL A 102 -17.42 10.00 2.64
#